data_AF-A0AAN9E860-F1
#
_entry.id   AF-A0AAN9E860-F1
#
_cell.length_a   1.000
_cell.length_b   1.000
_cell.length_c   1.000
_cell.angle_alpha   90.00
_cell.angle_beta   90.00
_cell.angle_gamma   90.00
#
_symmetry.space_group_name_H-M   'P 1'
#
loop_
_entity.id
_entity.type
_entity.pdbx_description
1 polymer ?
#
loop_
_entity_poly.entity_id
_entity_poly.type
_entity_poly.pdbx_seq_one_letter_code
_entity_poly.pdbx_strand_id
1 'polypeptide(L)'
;MISPTLDGDDMVISSHRRGWLSTSFGAASPDMLNTSGRHTHEDDEEGLMWAAIERLPSFKRMRKSVLKHVLDNGKVVVDEVDITNLGSHDKKLIMDSLLKTVEDDNGRFLQRLRQRIASS
;
A
#
# COMPACT_ATOMS: atom_id res chain seq x y z
N MET A 1 -28.89 42.38 56.50
CA MET A 1 -29.75 41.19 56.46
C MET A 1 -29.01 40.08 55.73
N ILE A 2 -28.82 38.95 56.41
CA ILE A 2 -28.80 37.56 55.90
C ILE A 2 -27.70 37.15 54.88
N SER A 3 -26.84 36.23 55.34
CA SER A 3 -25.73 35.47 54.72
C SER A 3 -26.23 34.27 53.84
N PRO A 4 -25.47 33.18 53.55
CA PRO A 4 -24.09 32.95 53.03
C PRO A 4 -23.98 31.82 51.93
N THR A 5 -22.73 31.50 51.54
CA THR A 5 -22.15 30.17 51.19
C THR A 5 -22.42 29.47 49.85
N LEU A 6 -21.32 29.16 49.14
CA LEU A 6 -21.14 27.91 48.39
C LEU A 6 -19.66 27.54 48.44
N ASP A 7 -19.38 26.52 49.26
CA ASP A 7 -18.10 25.84 49.41
C ASP A 7 -18.03 24.67 48.40
N GLY A 8 -16.81 24.22 48.09
CA GLY A 8 -16.53 23.32 46.97
C GLY A 8 -17.04 21.88 47.12
N ASP A 9 -16.98 21.15 46.00
CA ASP A 9 -16.74 19.71 46.00
C ASP A 9 -16.09 19.29 44.66
N ASP A 10 -14.95 18.64 44.81
CA ASP A 10 -14.13 17.99 43.80
C ASP A 10 -14.79 16.67 43.38
N MET A 11 -14.98 16.45 42.07
CA MET A 11 -15.37 15.13 41.57
C MET A 11 -14.50 14.72 40.38
N VAL A 12 -13.33 14.19 40.73
CA VAL A 12 -12.47 13.41 39.83
C VAL A 12 -13.15 12.11 39.42
N ILE A 13 -13.55 12.00 38.15
CA ILE A 13 -13.78 10.70 37.49
C ILE A 13 -12.66 10.51 36.46
N SER A 14 -11.66 9.72 36.84
CA SER A 14 -10.73 9.11 35.90
C SER A 14 -11.37 7.85 35.31
N SER A 15 -11.50 7.77 33.99
CA SER A 15 -10.64 6.89 33.18
C SER A 15 -11.13 6.71 31.74
N HIS A 16 -10.22 7.03 30.83
CA HIS A 16 -9.87 6.34 29.59
C HIS A 16 -10.96 5.56 28.83
N ARG A 17 -11.24 6.01 27.59
CA ARG A 17 -10.62 5.42 26.39
C ARG A 17 -11.08 6.11 25.10
N ARG A 18 -10.11 6.76 24.44
CA ARG A 18 -9.88 6.82 22.99
C ARG A 18 -11.12 7.06 22.12
N GLY A 19 -11.51 8.34 22.04
CA GLY A 19 -12.45 8.85 21.04
C GLY A 19 -11.70 9.67 19.99
N TRP A 20 -11.86 9.24 18.74
CA TRP A 20 -11.50 9.90 17.48
C TRP A 20 -11.74 11.42 17.52
N LEU A 21 -10.68 12.21 17.41
CA LEU A 21 -10.72 13.64 17.05
C LEU A 21 -9.58 13.87 16.06
N SER A 22 -9.91 13.98 14.77
CA SER A 22 -10.06 15.27 14.08
C SER A 22 -8.73 15.99 13.94
N THR A 23 -7.97 15.63 12.90
CA THR A 23 -6.87 16.45 12.43
C THR A 23 -7.44 17.58 11.57
N SER A 24 -7.57 18.75 12.18
CA SER A 24 -7.63 20.02 11.48
C SER A 24 -6.30 20.24 10.74
N PHE A 25 -6.42 20.47 9.44
CA PHE A 25 -5.51 21.23 8.57
C PHE A 25 -4.58 22.18 9.34
N GLY A 26 -3.27 21.94 9.26
CA GLY A 26 -2.25 22.89 9.71
C GLY A 26 -1.27 22.40 10.78
N ALA A 27 -0.69 21.21 10.64
CA ALA A 27 0.63 20.89 11.21
C ALA A 27 1.20 19.67 10.48
N ALA A 28 2.03 19.90 9.47
CA ALA A 28 2.84 18.84 8.88
C ALA A 28 3.90 18.44 9.91
N SER A 29 3.76 17.27 10.52
CA SER A 29 4.85 16.62 11.27
C SER A 29 5.93 16.17 10.28
N PRO A 30 7.20 16.62 10.38
CA PRO A 30 8.23 16.31 9.39
C PRO A 30 8.85 14.90 9.51
N ASP A 31 8.29 14.00 10.33
CA ASP A 31 8.94 12.70 10.64
C ASP A 31 8.09 11.45 10.37
N MET A 32 7.05 11.53 9.51
CA MET A 32 6.28 10.35 9.09
C MET A 32 6.54 9.90 7.65
N LEU A 33 7.64 10.35 7.05
CA LEU A 33 8.15 9.82 5.77
C LEU A 33 9.40 8.96 6.01
N ASN A 34 9.32 8.01 6.94
CA ASN A 34 10.36 6.99 7.05
C ASN A 34 9.73 5.59 7.08
N THR A 35 9.08 5.25 5.97
CA THR A 35 8.87 3.86 5.58
C THR A 35 9.92 3.44 4.54
N SER A 36 11.20 3.74 4.80
CA SER A 36 12.28 3.20 3.95
C SER A 36 12.60 1.77 4.39
N GLY A 37 11.68 0.86 4.12
CA GLY A 37 11.92 -0.57 4.15
C GLY A 37 12.57 -0.99 2.84
N ARG A 38 13.89 -0.81 2.71
CA ARG A 38 14.73 -1.34 1.63
C ARG A 38 14.20 -1.01 0.21
N HIS A 39 14.20 0.27 -0.17
CA HIS A 39 14.04 0.66 -1.57
C HIS A 39 15.31 0.30 -2.35
N THR A 40 15.19 -0.51 -3.40
CA THR A 40 16.33 -0.85 -4.26
C THR A 40 16.39 0.11 -5.45
N HIS A 41 17.57 0.25 -6.07
CA HIS A 41 17.72 1.02 -7.30
C HIS A 41 16.77 0.53 -8.43
N GLU A 42 16.47 -0.76 -8.44
CA GLU A 42 15.52 -1.36 -9.39
C GLU A 42 14.08 -0.88 -9.12
N ASP A 43 13.71 -0.68 -7.85
CA ASP A 43 12.40 -0.13 -7.48
C ASP A 43 12.30 1.38 -7.81
N ASP A 44 13.41 2.12 -7.71
CA ASP A 44 13.49 3.52 -8.19
C ASP A 44 13.27 3.62 -9.70
N GLU A 45 13.95 2.78 -10.49
CA GLU A 45 13.79 2.72 -11.94
C GLU A 45 12.35 2.34 -12.34
N GLU A 46 11.79 1.32 -11.68
CA GLU A 46 10.40 0.93 -11.87
C GLU A 46 9.45 2.09 -11.56
N GLY A 47 9.65 2.78 -10.43
CA GLY A 47 8.84 3.92 -10.03
C GLY A 47 8.87 5.04 -11.07
N LEU A 48 10.04 5.33 -11.63
CA LEU A 48 10.19 6.31 -12.72
C LEU A 48 9.43 5.90 -13.99
N MET A 49 9.44 4.60 -14.33
CA MET A 49 8.67 4.08 -15.48
C MET A 49 7.17 4.17 -15.24
N TRP A 50 6.67 3.80 -14.07
CA TRP A 50 5.25 3.96 -13.74
C TRP A 50 4.81 5.43 -13.78
N ALA A 51 5.65 6.35 -13.27
CA ALA A 51 5.39 7.78 -13.34
C ALA A 51 5.39 8.32 -14.78
N ALA A 52 6.15 7.71 -15.69
CA ALA A 52 6.11 8.02 -17.11
C ALA A 52 4.80 7.52 -17.75
N ILE A 53 4.37 6.29 -17.43
CA ILE A 53 3.11 5.71 -17.92
C ILE A 53 1.90 6.51 -17.43
N GLU A 54 1.89 6.95 -16.18
CA GLU A 54 0.79 7.73 -15.63
C GLU A 54 0.60 9.07 -16.35
N ARG A 55 1.68 9.68 -16.84
CA ARG A 55 1.63 10.91 -17.64
C ARG A 55 1.06 10.71 -19.05
N LEU A 56 0.90 9.47 -19.51
CA LEU A 56 0.33 9.19 -20.83
C LEU A 56 -1.18 9.49 -20.88
N PRO A 57 -1.72 9.84 -22.08
CA PRO A 57 -3.16 9.88 -22.31
C PRO A 57 -3.83 8.53 -22.02
N SER A 58 -5.12 8.53 -21.66
CA SER A 58 -5.87 7.36 -21.17
C SER A 58 -5.69 6.11 -22.01
N PHE A 59 -5.76 6.23 -23.35
CA PHE A 59 -5.63 5.08 -24.23
C PHE A 59 -4.23 4.45 -24.23
N LYS A 60 -3.18 5.29 -24.22
CA LYS A 60 -1.80 4.81 -24.16
C LYS A 60 -1.49 4.25 -22.78
N ARG A 61 -1.94 4.92 -21.71
CA ARG A 61 -1.80 4.45 -20.33
C ARG A 61 -2.38 3.05 -20.13
N MET A 62 -3.57 2.78 -20.68
CA MET A 62 -4.24 1.48 -20.57
C MET A 62 -3.45 0.33 -21.23
N ARG A 63 -2.65 0.62 -22.26
CA ARG A 63 -1.91 -0.39 -23.04
C ARG A 63 -0.48 -0.59 -22.58
N LYS A 64 0.04 0.28 -21.71
CA LYS A 64 1.42 0.24 -21.24
C LYS A 64 1.49 -0.31 -19.82
N SER A 65 2.47 -1.16 -19.57
CA SER A 65 2.76 -1.70 -18.23
C SER A 65 4.27 -1.89 -18.06
N VAL A 66 4.72 -2.00 -16.82
CA VAL A 66 6.10 -2.36 -16.50
C VAL A 66 6.16 -3.85 -16.14
N LEU A 67 7.13 -4.57 -16.71
CA LEU A 67 7.34 -6.00 -16.48
C LEU A 67 8.73 -6.24 -15.88
N LYS A 68 8.77 -6.98 -14.76
CA LYS A 68 10.02 -7.48 -14.16
C LYS A 68 10.31 -8.89 -14.67
N HIS A 69 11.54 -9.14 -15.10
CA HIS A 69 11.99 -10.48 -15.41
C HIS A 69 13.42 -10.71 -14.93
N VAL A 70 13.74 -11.98 -14.64
CA VAL A 70 15.05 -12.38 -14.11
C VAL A 70 15.83 -13.05 -15.24
N LEU A 71 17.01 -12.52 -15.55
CA LEU A 71 17.92 -13.09 -16.52
C LEU A 71 18.61 -14.35 -15.97
N ASP A 72 19.20 -15.17 -16.83
CA ASP A 72 19.89 -16.41 -16.46
C ASP A 72 21.06 -16.19 -15.48
N ASN A 73 21.61 -14.97 -15.43
CA ASN A 73 22.65 -14.55 -14.50
C ASN A 73 22.11 -14.08 -13.13
N GLY A 74 20.80 -14.18 -12.89
CA GLY A 74 20.13 -13.77 -11.66
C GLY A 74 19.86 -12.27 -11.55
N LYS A 75 20.21 -11.46 -12.58
CA LYS A 75 19.90 -10.03 -12.60
C LYS A 75 18.42 -9.81 -12.91
N VAL A 76 17.77 -8.95 -12.12
CA VAL A 76 16.42 -8.49 -12.41
C VAL A 76 16.50 -7.33 -13.40
N VAL A 77 15.70 -7.40 -14.46
CA VAL A 77 15.53 -6.33 -15.44
C VAL A 77 14.08 -5.91 -15.42
N VAL A 78 13.87 -4.60 -15.52
CA VAL A 78 12.57 -3.96 -15.49
C VAL A 78 12.39 -3.22 -16.81
N ASP A 79 11.35 -3.55 -17.57
CA ASP A 79 11.11 -2.99 -18.89
C ASP A 79 9.66 -2.51 -19.06
N GLU A 80 9.46 -1.44 -19.85
CA GLU A 80 8.13 -1.01 -20.31
C GLU A 80 7.67 -1.86 -21.50
N VAL A 81 6.47 -2.43 -21.41
CA VAL A 81 5.86 -3.26 -22.46
C VAL A 81 4.53 -2.69 -22.95
N ASP A 82 4.22 -2.94 -24.23
CA ASP A 82 2.87 -2.71 -24.79
C ASP A 82 2.07 -4.01 -24.75
N ILE A 83 1.04 -4.05 -23.91
CA ILE A 83 0.18 -5.21 -23.65
C ILE A 83 -0.48 -5.74 -24.93
N THR A 84 -0.69 -4.87 -25.91
CA THR A 84 -1.32 -5.26 -27.19
C THR A 84 -0.35 -5.81 -28.21
N ASN A 85 0.95 -5.61 -28.00
CA ASN A 85 2.00 -6.03 -28.89
C ASN A 85 3.11 -6.74 -28.10
N LEU A 86 2.72 -7.84 -27.44
CA LEU A 86 3.63 -8.65 -26.64
C LEU A 86 4.28 -9.76 -27.47
N GLY A 87 5.58 -9.94 -27.27
CA GLY A 87 6.31 -11.11 -27.76
C GLY A 87 5.85 -12.39 -27.05
N SER A 88 6.21 -13.56 -27.60
CA SER A 88 5.88 -14.85 -26.99
C SER A 88 6.53 -15.04 -25.61
N HIS A 89 7.67 -14.41 -25.38
CA HIS A 89 8.38 -14.46 -24.10
C HIS A 89 7.63 -13.67 -23.01
N ASP A 90 7.35 -12.39 -23.27
CA ASP A 90 6.63 -11.52 -22.33
C ASP A 90 5.25 -12.08 -21.97
N LYS A 91 4.54 -12.65 -22.95
CA LYS A 91 3.27 -13.34 -22.71
C LYS A 91 3.40 -14.48 -21.70
N LYS A 92 4.45 -15.30 -21.80
CA LYS A 92 4.69 -16.39 -20.84
C LYS A 92 4.99 -15.84 -19.46
N LEU A 93 5.86 -14.85 -19.35
CA LEU A 93 6.21 -14.21 -18.07
C LEU A 93 4.99 -13.62 -17.36
N ILE A 94 4.12 -12.93 -18.10
CA ILE A 94 2.88 -12.38 -17.55
C ILE A 94 1.95 -13.51 -17.07
N MET A 95 1.79 -14.57 -17.85
CA MET A 95 0.95 -15.72 -17.48
C MET A 95 1.48 -16.43 -16.24
N ASP A 96 2.79 -16.69 -16.18
CA ASP A 96 3.44 -17.34 -15.05
C ASP A 96 3.33 -16.48 -13.78
N SER A 97 3.53 -15.16 -13.90
CA SER A 97 3.34 -14.23 -12.79
C SER A 97 1.89 -14.18 -12.32
N LEU A 98 0.91 -14.19 -13.24
CA LEU A 98 -0.51 -14.16 -12.88
C LEU A 98 -0.90 -15.44 -12.13
N LEU A 99 -0.48 -16.60 -12.63
CA LEU A 99 -0.73 -17.89 -11.97
C LEU A 99 -0.12 -17.93 -10.56
N LYS A 100 1.12 -17.47 -10.42
CA LYS A 100 1.79 -17.37 -9.11
C LYS A 100 1.04 -16.47 -8.13
N THR A 101 0.58 -15.30 -8.58
CA THR A 101 -0.20 -14.37 -7.72
C THR A 101 -1.51 -15.01 -7.28
N VAL A 102 -2.21 -15.69 -8.19
CA VAL A 102 -3.46 -16.40 -7.87
C VAL A 102 -3.23 -17.48 -6.82
N GLU A 103 -2.11 -18.21 -6.85
CA GLU A 103 -1.80 -19.24 -5.86
C GLU A 103 -1.48 -18.66 -4.47
N ASP A 104 -0.55 -17.69 -4.38
CA ASP A 104 -0.12 -17.12 -3.09
C ASP A 104 -1.23 -16.28 -2.44
N ASP A 105 -1.89 -15.40 -3.20
CA ASP A 105 -2.91 -14.51 -2.63
C ASP A 105 -4.17 -15.27 -2.22
N ASN A 106 -4.63 -16.23 -3.03
CA ASN A 106 -5.79 -17.04 -2.64
C ASN A 106 -5.46 -17.94 -1.45
N GLY A 107 -4.28 -18.55 -1.42
CA GLY A 107 -3.84 -19.36 -0.28
C GLY A 107 -3.84 -18.55 1.02
N ARG A 108 -3.25 -17.34 0.99
CA ARG A 108 -3.25 -16.42 2.14
C ARG A 108 -4.65 -15.93 2.51
N PHE A 109 -5.48 -15.61 1.52
CA PHE A 109 -6.87 -15.19 1.76
C PHE A 109 -7.68 -16.29 2.44
N LEU A 110 -7.67 -17.51 1.90
CA LEU A 110 -8.39 -18.65 2.44
C LEU A 110 -7.87 -19.04 3.82
N GLN A 111 -6.56 -18.96 4.05
CA GLN A 111 -5.97 -19.19 5.37
C GLN A 111 -6.50 -18.20 6.41
N ARG A 112 -6.51 -16.90 6.10
CA ARG A 112 -7.07 -15.86 6.99
C ARG A 112 -8.57 -16.06 7.20
N LEU A 113 -9.31 -16.44 6.16
CA LEU A 113 -10.74 -16.73 6.26
C LEU A 113 -10.99 -17.90 7.21
N ARG A 114 -10.23 -19.00 7.09
CA ARG A 114 -10.33 -20.17 7.97
C ARG A 114 -10.02 -19.82 9.43
N GLN A 115 -8.98 -19.04 9.69
CA GLN A 115 -8.63 -18.59 11.04
C GLN A 115 -9.79 -17.86 11.71
N ARG A 116 -10.48 -16.97 10.98
CA ARG A 116 -11.63 -16.20 11.49
C ARG A 116 -12.84 -17.07 11.80
N ILE A 117 -13.13 -18.07 10.96
CA ILE A 117 -14.26 -18.99 11.17
C ILE A 117 -13.98 -19.94 12.33
N ALA A 118 -12.74 -20.43 12.46
CA ALA A 118 -12.35 -21.35 13.54
C ALA A 118 -12.10 -20.66 14.90
N SER A 119 -11.90 -19.34 14.92
CA SER A 119 -11.73 -18.54 16.13
C SER A 119 -13.05 -17.95 16.67
N SER A 120 -14.17 -18.21 15.99
CA SER A 120 -15.53 -17.83 16.41
C SER A 120 -16.31 -19.05 16.88
#